data_AF-A0A957B750-F1
#
_entry.id   AF-A0A957B750-F1
#
_cell.length_a   1.000
_cell.length_b   1.000
_cell.length_c   1.000
_cell.angle_alpha   90.00
_cell.angle_beta   90.00
_cell.angle_gamma   90.00
#
_symmetry.space_group_name_H-M   'P 1'
#
loop_
_entity.id
_entity.type
_entity.pdbx_description
1 polymer ?
#
loop_
_entity_poly.entity_id
_entity_poly.type
_entity_poly.pdbx_seq_one_letter_code
_entity_poly.pdbx_strand_id
1 'polypeptide(L)' 'MSNEQIQKAIDFVQQNKDTIVAGYKERLHFPSISADPAYADDIKACAEWIVSELTRIGFDNAHVIA' A
#
# COMPACT_ATOMS: atom_id res chain seq x y z
N MET A 1 -12.19 -20.63 -6.17
CA MET A 1 -10.75 -20.68 -6.46
C MET A 1 -10.30 -22.12 -6.29
N SER A 2 -9.52 -22.67 -7.20
CA SER A 2 -8.92 -24.00 -7.01
C SER A 2 -7.79 -23.93 -5.99
N ASN A 3 -7.46 -25.05 -5.35
CA ASN A 3 -6.29 -25.13 -4.47
C ASN A 3 -4.99 -24.70 -5.18
N GLU A 4 -4.91 -24.94 -6.50
CA GLU A 4 -3.77 -24.53 -7.33
C GLU A 4 -3.64 -23.00 -7.44
N GLN A 5 -4.75 -22.28 -7.61
CA GLN A 5 -4.74 -20.81 -7.68
C GLN A 5 -4.28 -20.19 -6.35
N ILE A 6 -4.71 -20.77 -5.23
CA ILE A 6 -4.30 -20.33 -3.90
C ILE A 6 -2.80 -20.56 -3.70
N GLN A 7 -2.28 -21.73 -4.09
CA GLN A 7 -0.86 -22.04 -3.95
C GLN A 7 0.00 -21.06 -4.76
N LYS A 8 -0.39 -20.74 -6.01
CA LYS A 8 0.33 -19.75 -6.84
C LYS A 8 0.39 -18.37 -6.17
N ALA A 9 -0.69 -17.93 -5.52
CA ALA A 9 -0.71 -16.66 -4.80
C ALA A 9 0.23 -16.68 -3.58
N ILE A 10 0.26 -17.80 -2.83
CA ILE A 10 1.18 -17.97 -1.70
C ILE A 10 2.63 -17.93 -2.18
N ASP A 11 2.95 -18.68 -3.24
CA ASP A 11 4.31 -18.74 -3.79
C ASP A 11 4.78 -17.37 -4.27
N PHE A 12 3.90 -16.60 -4.93
CA PHE A 12 4.19 -15.23 -5.34
C PHE A 12 4.54 -14.34 -4.15
N VAL A 13 3.75 -14.37 -3.07
CA VAL A 13 4.02 -13.57 -1.86
C VAL A 13 5.33 -13.98 -1.20
N GLN A 14 5.63 -15.29 -1.14
CA GLN A 14 6.89 -15.78 -0.58
C GLN A 14 8.10 -15.33 -1.40
N GLN A 15 8.03 -15.39 -2.73
CA GLN A 15 9.11 -14.97 -3.63
C GLN A 15 9.35 -13.45 -3.61
N ASN A 16 8.31 -12.66 -3.34
CA ASN A 16 8.37 -11.19 -3.35
C ASN A 16 8.36 -10.58 -1.93
N LYS A 17 8.55 -11.39 -0.90
CA LYS A 17 8.40 -10.99 0.51
C LYS A 17 9.21 -9.75 0.86
N ASP A 18 10.46 -9.67 0.44
CA ASP A 18 11.35 -8.57 0.80
C ASP A 18 10.90 -7.25 0.18
N THR A 19 10.45 -7.27 -1.09
CA THR A 19 9.88 -6.09 -1.76
C THR A 19 8.60 -5.64 -1.11
N ILE A 20 7.70 -6.57 -0.75
CA ILE A 20 6.44 -6.25 -0.07
C ILE A 20 6.72 -5.63 1.30
N VAL A 21 7.65 -6.20 2.08
CA VAL A 21 8.06 -5.67 3.38
C VAL A 21 8.74 -4.31 3.23
N ALA A 22 9.54 -4.09 2.19
CA ALA A 22 10.13 -2.79 1.90
C ALA A 22 9.07 -1.72 1.64
N GLY A 23 8.08 -2.00 0.79
CA GLY A 23 6.95 -1.09 0.57
C GLY A 23 6.13 -0.83 1.84
N TYR A 24 5.92 -1.85 2.68
CA TYR A 24 5.28 -1.65 3.98
C TYR A 24 6.07 -0.71 4.89
N LYS A 25 7.41 -0.86 4.94
CA LYS A 25 8.28 0.03 5.71
C LYS A 25 8.26 1.46 5.19
N GLU A 26 8.28 1.64 3.86
CA GLU A 26 8.16 2.95 3.24
C GLU A 26 6.87 3.66 3.67
N ARG A 27 5.74 2.94 3.65
CA ARG A 27 4.47 3.47 4.15
C ARG A 27 4.51 3.88 5.63
N LEU A 28 5.27 3.19 6.46
CA LEU A 28 5.39 3.51 7.89
C LEU A 28 6.21 4.78 8.16
N HIS A 29 6.94 5.31 7.17
CA HIS A 29 7.65 6.58 7.31
C HIS A 29 6.71 7.78 7.33
N PHE A 30 5.48 7.66 6.82
CA PHE A 30 4.47 8.72 6.91
C PHE A 30 3.84 8.72 8.30
N PRO A 31 3.96 9.80 9.10
CA PRO A 31 3.29 9.91 10.39
C PRO A 31 1.81 10.27 10.19
N SER A 32 1.02 9.32 9.71
CA SER A 32 -0.41 9.50 9.40
C SER A 32 -1.29 9.48 10.66
N ILE A 33 -1.14 10.48 11.54
CA ILE A 33 -1.83 10.60 12.83
C ILE A 33 -3.09 11.45 12.69
N SER A 34 -4.26 10.82 12.56
CA SER A 34 -5.53 11.51 12.29
C SER A 34 -6.10 12.33 13.44
N ALA A 35 -5.66 12.09 14.68
CA ALA A 35 -6.14 12.80 15.85
C ALA A 35 -5.46 14.16 16.07
N ASP A 36 -4.34 14.42 15.39
CA ASP A 36 -3.57 15.65 15.53
C ASP A 36 -3.53 16.41 14.19
N PRO A 37 -4.19 17.59 14.10
CA PRO A 37 -4.23 18.39 12.88
C PRO A 37 -2.85 18.80 12.35
N ALA A 38 -1.81 18.80 13.18
CA ALA A 38 -0.44 19.11 12.74
C ALA A 38 0.09 18.11 11.68
N TYR A 39 -0.48 16.89 11.63
CA TYR A 39 -0.09 15.83 10.69
C TYR A 39 -1.02 15.73 9.47
N ALA A 40 -1.87 16.72 9.22
CA ALA A 40 -2.81 16.69 8.09
C ALA A 40 -2.09 16.51 6.73
N ASP A 41 -0.94 17.16 6.55
CA ASP A 41 -0.13 17.04 5.33
C ASP A 41 0.51 15.64 5.22
N ASP A 42 0.93 15.04 6.32
CA ASP A 42 1.49 13.68 6.35
C ASP A 42 0.43 12.62 6.03
N ILE A 43 -0.81 12.82 6.48
CA ILE A 43 -1.95 11.98 6.12
C ILE A 43 -2.19 12.06 4.62
N LYS A 44 -2.19 13.27 4.06
CA LYS A 44 -2.36 13.48 2.62
C LYS A 44 -1.23 12.80 1.83
N ALA A 45 0.02 12.97 2.25
CA ALA A 45 1.17 12.32 1.62
C ALA A 45 1.07 10.78 1.67
N CYS A 46 0.63 10.22 2.81
CA CYS A 46 0.38 8.79 2.94
C CYS A 46 -0.73 8.31 1.98
N ALA A 47 -1.81 9.07 1.84
CA ALA A 47 -2.90 8.75 0.92
C ALA A 47 -2.45 8.81 -0.55
N GLU A 48 -1.66 9.82 -0.93
CA GLU A 48 -1.07 9.94 -2.28
C GLU A 48 -0.13 8.76 -2.58
N TRP A 49 0.69 8.34 -1.61
CA TRP A 49 1.53 7.16 -1.75
C TRP A 49 0.71 5.88 -1.97
N ILE A 50 -0.40 5.70 -1.24
CA ILE A 50 -1.29 4.55 -1.43
C ILE A 50 -1.91 4.56 -2.83
N VAL A 51 -2.36 5.72 -3.32
CA VAL A 51 -2.90 5.86 -4.68
C VAL A 51 -1.85 5.49 -5.73
N SER A 52 -0.60 5.93 -5.56
CA SER A 52 0.52 5.53 -6.42
C SER A 52 0.70 4.01 -6.45
N GLU A 53 0.72 3.36 -5.28
CA GLU A 53 0.91 1.90 -5.19
C GLU A 53 -0.26 1.11 -5.76
N LEU A 54 -1.50 1.57 -5.54
CA LEU A 54 -2.70 0.98 -6.15
C LEU A 54 -2.64 1.09 -7.68
N THR A 55 -2.26 2.27 -8.19
CA THR A 55 -2.11 2.47 -9.63
C THR A 55 -1.01 1.58 -10.21
N ARG A 56 0.14 1.47 -9.52
CA ARG A 56 1.28 0.62 -9.92
C ARG A 56 0.90 -0.86 -10.06
N ILE A 57 0.00 -1.37 -9.22
CA ILE A 57 -0.47 -2.76 -9.27
C ILE A 57 -1.71 -2.96 -10.16
N GLY A 58 -2.16 -1.92 -10.88
CA GLY A 58 -3.18 -2.02 -11.92
C GLY A 58 -4.59 -1.61 -11.52
N PHE A 59 -4.77 -0.80 -10.47
CA PHE A 59 -6.07 -0.18 -10.17
C PHE A 59 -6.24 1.10 -11.00
N ASP A 60 -7.34 1.21 -11.75
CA ASP A 60 -7.56 2.33 -12.68
C ASP A 60 -8.19 3.58 -12.03
N ASN A 61 -8.87 3.44 -10.88
CA ASN A 61 -9.71 4.51 -10.31
C ASN A 61 -9.30 4.93 -8.89
N ALA A 62 -8.03 4.72 -8.53
CA ALA A 62 -7.51 5.15 -7.23
C ALA A 62 -7.34 6.67 -7.20
N HIS A 63 -7.89 7.35 -6.18
CA HIS A 63 -7.75 8.79 -5.99
C HIS A 63 -7.86 9.15 -4.51
N VAL A 64 -7.19 10.24 -4.12
CA VAL A 64 -7.31 10.82 -2.78
C VAL A 64 -8.65 11.55 -2.69
N ILE A 65 -9.37 11.37 -1.58
CA ILE A 65 -10.59 12.10 -1.26
C ILE A 65 -10.32 13.16 -0.20
N ALA A 66 -11.00 14.30 -0.30
CA ALA A 66 -10.93 15.41 0.64
C ALA A 66 -12.10 15.39 1.62
#